data_AF-A0A448ZRX2-F1
#
_entry.id   AF-A0A448ZRX2-F1
#
_cell.length_a   1.000
_cell.length_b   1.000
_cell.length_c   1.000
_cell.angle_alpha   90.00
_cell.angle_beta   90.00
_cell.angle_gamma   90.00
#
_symmetry.space_group_name_H-M   'P 1'
#
loop_
_entity.id
_entity.type
_entity.pdbx_description
1 polymer ?
#
loop_
_entity_poly.entity_id
_entity_poly.type
_entity_poly.pdbx_seq_one_letter_code
_entity_poly.pdbx_strand_id
1 'polypeptide(L)'
;MAMRNRGEILRLMLEESGCSYDFEIIGFKNWEGGVKATTPQGKCPILRNYDGNGNDLGQEGAITRFLAKELGFSGRNSAEEAEVDMIYSFWFSTMRNNGISHDGEHFSVASLRDAAPTNQRPRYQDVFRLNTLSKAERSLMALGYFEELLEASGSGFLVPGGLTYVDLGLFYILFELAEEDNVPNFAEKFGFPKLGAFLDSMQNRPRIKDYIESPGRMPRYQRDTDGTSLYTYVEGKGSPRR
;
A
#
# COMPACT_ATOMS: atom_id res chain seq x y z
N MET A 1 -17.76 3.46 -7.90
CA MET A 1 -17.73 2.64 -6.67
C MET A 1 -16.64 3.19 -5.75
N ALA A 2 -16.79 3.09 -4.43
CA ALA A 2 -15.72 3.43 -3.49
C ALA A 2 -14.71 2.26 -3.40
N MET A 3 -13.46 2.53 -3.06
CA MET A 3 -12.37 1.53 -3.12
C MET A 3 -11.38 1.76 -1.98
N ARG A 4 -10.68 0.70 -1.53
CA ARG A 4 -9.54 0.77 -0.59
C ARG A 4 -8.45 1.73 -1.11
N ASN A 5 -7.70 1.28 -2.12
CA ASN A 5 -6.81 2.07 -2.97
C ASN A 5 -5.98 3.12 -2.18
N ARG A 6 -5.93 4.37 -2.66
CA ARG A 6 -5.19 5.50 -2.06
C ARG A 6 -5.60 5.83 -0.62
N GLY A 7 -6.77 5.39 -0.17
CA GLY A 7 -7.23 5.60 1.19
C GLY A 7 -6.70 4.57 2.18
N GLU A 8 -6.27 3.39 1.70
CA GLU A 8 -5.94 2.26 2.56
C GLU A 8 -4.74 2.54 3.47
N ILE A 9 -3.65 3.08 2.93
CA ILE A 9 -2.45 3.42 3.74
C ILE A 9 -2.79 4.44 4.83
N LEU A 10 -3.66 5.41 4.53
CA LEU A 10 -4.09 6.43 5.49
C LEU A 10 -4.90 5.80 6.63
N ARG A 11 -5.82 4.88 6.29
CA ARG A 11 -6.61 4.16 7.29
C ARG A 11 -5.74 3.23 8.12
N LEU A 12 -4.83 2.49 7.51
CA LEU A 12 -3.89 1.63 8.25
C LEU A 12 -3.09 2.43 9.29
N MET A 13 -2.66 3.66 8.97
CA MET A 13 -1.99 4.53 9.94
C MET A 13 -2.92 4.97 11.09
N LEU A 14 -4.13 5.43 10.77
CA LEU A 14 -5.10 5.87 11.77
C LEU A 14 -5.49 4.70 12.71
N GLU A 15 -5.73 3.53 12.14
CA GLU A 15 -6.10 2.32 12.88
C GLU A 15 -4.95 1.84 13.78
N GLU A 16 -3.73 1.74 13.23
CA GLU A 16 -2.56 1.30 13.98
C GLU A 16 -2.17 2.25 15.12
N SER A 17 -2.32 3.56 14.92
CA SER A 17 -2.10 4.55 15.98
C SER A 17 -3.21 4.54 17.04
N GLY A 18 -4.40 4.02 16.70
CA GLY A 18 -5.59 4.14 17.54
C GLY A 18 -6.23 5.53 17.53
N CYS A 19 -5.87 6.37 16.55
CA CYS A 19 -6.47 7.68 16.37
C CYS A 19 -7.95 7.50 15.98
N SER A 20 -8.85 8.15 16.71
CA SER A 20 -10.27 8.19 16.33
C SER A 20 -10.48 9.12 15.14
N TYR A 21 -11.27 8.67 14.17
CA TYR A 21 -11.55 9.43 12.96
C TYR A 21 -12.95 9.11 12.42
N ASP A 22 -13.54 10.07 11.73
CA ASP A 22 -14.73 9.84 10.92
C ASP A 22 -14.32 9.41 9.51
N PHE A 23 -14.99 8.38 8.98
CA PHE A 23 -14.77 7.89 7.63
C PHE A 23 -16.01 8.08 6.76
N GLU A 24 -15.90 8.98 5.79
CA GLU A 24 -16.97 9.24 4.82
C GLU A 24 -16.70 8.54 3.49
N ILE A 25 -17.62 7.65 3.09
CA ILE A 25 -17.63 7.06 1.75
C ILE A 25 -18.46 7.94 0.82
N ILE A 26 -17.80 8.61 -0.12
CA ILE A 26 -18.47 9.44 -1.11
C ILE A 26 -18.80 8.61 -2.35
N GLY A 27 -20.09 8.27 -2.52
CA GLY A 27 -20.58 7.59 -3.71
C GLY A 27 -20.50 8.46 -4.97
N PHE A 28 -20.39 7.83 -6.14
CA PHE A 28 -20.17 8.52 -7.43
C PHE A 28 -21.24 9.58 -7.74
N LYS A 29 -22.52 9.29 -7.44
CA LYS A 29 -23.62 10.24 -7.62
C LYS A 29 -23.46 11.51 -6.78
N ASN A 30 -23.09 11.37 -5.50
CA ASN A 30 -22.87 12.53 -4.62
C ASN A 30 -21.60 13.28 -5.02
N TRP A 31 -20.58 12.56 -5.49
CA TRP A 31 -19.36 13.13 -6.03
C TRP A 31 -19.62 14.07 -7.20
N GLU A 32 -20.39 13.60 -8.21
CA GLU A 32 -20.80 14.40 -9.36
C GLU A 32 -21.84 15.48 -8.98
N GLY A 33 -22.68 15.21 -7.99
CA GLY A 33 -23.74 16.08 -7.51
C GLY A 33 -23.28 17.32 -6.71
N GLY A 34 -21.96 17.54 -6.58
CA GLY A 34 -21.43 18.80 -6.04
C GLY A 34 -20.23 18.62 -5.11
N VAL A 35 -20.04 17.44 -4.50
CA VAL A 35 -18.94 17.24 -3.53
C VAL A 35 -17.59 17.48 -4.20
N LYS A 36 -17.38 17.04 -5.45
CA LYS A 36 -16.10 17.26 -6.16
C LYS A 36 -15.65 18.73 -6.14
N ALA A 37 -16.57 19.67 -6.31
CA ALA A 37 -16.27 21.10 -6.36
C ALA A 37 -15.86 21.68 -4.99
N THR A 38 -16.18 20.99 -3.90
CA THR A 38 -15.81 21.39 -2.53
C THR A 38 -14.45 20.84 -2.09
N THR A 39 -13.74 20.14 -2.98
CA THR A 39 -12.47 19.48 -2.66
C THR A 39 -11.29 20.24 -3.26
N PRO A 40 -10.12 20.29 -2.58
CA PRO A 40 -9.03 21.18 -2.99
C PRO A 40 -8.55 21.00 -4.45
N GLN A 41 -8.54 19.76 -4.96
CA GLN A 41 -8.12 19.47 -6.34
C GLN A 41 -9.16 18.67 -7.16
N GLY A 42 -10.41 18.57 -6.69
CA GLY A 42 -11.42 17.78 -7.40
C GLY A 42 -11.12 16.28 -7.43
N LYS A 43 -10.43 15.75 -6.41
CA LYS A 43 -9.95 14.36 -6.29
C LYS A 43 -10.02 13.87 -4.84
N CYS A 44 -10.16 12.56 -4.66
CA CYS A 44 -9.97 11.84 -3.40
C CYS A 44 -8.61 11.10 -3.40
N PRO A 45 -8.02 10.78 -2.23
CA PRO A 45 -8.53 11.02 -0.87
C PRO A 45 -8.36 12.47 -0.40
N ILE A 46 -9.08 12.82 0.67
CA ILE A 46 -9.05 14.14 1.33
C ILE A 46 -9.04 13.90 2.84
N LEU A 47 -8.14 14.58 3.55
CA LEU A 47 -8.20 14.74 4.99
C LEU A 47 -8.88 16.06 5.30
N ARG A 48 -10.08 15.99 5.90
CA ARG A 48 -10.90 17.17 6.19
C ARG A 48 -10.39 17.89 7.43
N ASN A 49 -10.44 19.23 7.42
CA ASN A 49 -10.13 20.08 8.58
C ASN A 49 -8.81 19.67 9.29
N TYR A 50 -7.76 19.38 8.52
CA TYR A 50 -6.55 18.74 9.04
C TYR A 50 -5.78 19.62 10.05
N ASP A 51 -6.03 20.93 10.02
CA ASP A 51 -5.38 21.93 10.87
C ASP A 51 -6.33 22.56 11.92
N GLY A 52 -7.58 22.10 12.01
CA GLY A 52 -8.60 22.64 12.90
C GLY A 52 -9.19 23.99 12.48
N ASN A 53 -8.75 24.58 11.36
CA ASN A 53 -9.16 25.91 10.89
C ASN A 53 -10.05 25.86 9.64
N GLY A 54 -10.61 24.70 9.33
CA GLY A 54 -11.46 24.46 8.17
C GLY A 54 -10.70 24.22 6.86
N ASN A 55 -9.38 24.02 6.91
CA ASN A 55 -8.61 23.71 5.72
C ASN A 55 -8.58 22.20 5.46
N ASP A 56 -8.71 21.83 4.19
CA ASP A 56 -8.67 20.45 3.74
C ASP A 56 -7.36 20.13 3.02
N LEU A 57 -6.84 18.92 3.23
CA LEU A 57 -5.63 18.43 2.59
C LEU A 57 -5.97 17.31 1.60
N GLY A 58 -5.58 17.50 0.34
CA GLY A 58 -5.67 16.46 -0.70
C GLY A 58 -4.33 15.78 -0.96
N GLN A 59 -4.31 14.88 -1.94
CA GLN A 59 -3.13 14.10 -2.39
C GLN A 59 -2.65 13.06 -1.37
N GLU A 60 -2.73 11.79 -1.75
CA GLU A 60 -2.29 10.63 -0.95
C GLU A 60 -0.92 10.83 -0.29
N GLY A 61 0.10 11.25 -1.05
CA GLY A 61 1.45 11.42 -0.52
C GLY A 61 1.62 12.60 0.43
N ALA A 62 0.81 13.65 0.32
CA ALA A 62 0.84 14.78 1.25
C ALA A 62 0.15 14.41 2.56
N ILE A 63 -1.03 13.80 2.47
CA ILE A 63 -1.79 13.32 3.64
C ILE A 63 -0.98 12.24 4.39
N THR A 64 -0.37 11.30 3.68
CA THR A 64 0.46 10.24 4.29
C THR A 64 1.58 10.83 5.13
N ARG A 65 2.35 11.79 4.59
CA ARG A 65 3.45 12.41 5.33
C ARG A 65 2.98 13.26 6.51
N PHE A 66 1.87 13.98 6.35
CA PHE A 66 1.27 14.75 7.44
C PHE A 66 0.88 13.81 8.59
N LEU A 67 0.06 12.79 8.31
CA LEU A 67 -0.35 11.80 9.31
C LEU A 67 0.85 11.06 9.91
N ALA A 68 1.90 10.79 9.13
CA ALA A 68 3.08 10.09 9.64
C ALA A 68 3.78 10.89 10.73
N LYS A 69 3.84 12.22 10.60
CA LYS A 69 4.39 13.10 11.62
C LYS A 69 3.51 13.15 12.86
N GLU A 70 2.21 13.39 12.66
CA GLU A 70 1.25 13.51 13.76
C GLU A 70 1.12 12.21 14.58
N LEU A 71 1.26 11.06 13.93
CA LEU A 71 1.06 9.75 14.55
C LEU A 71 2.37 9.05 14.95
N GLY A 72 3.54 9.65 14.68
CA GLY A 72 4.84 9.09 15.06
C GLY A 72 5.35 7.95 14.17
N PHE A 73 4.94 7.92 12.90
CA PHE A 73 5.37 6.93 11.89
C PHE A 73 6.40 7.48 10.89
N SER A 74 6.93 8.68 11.08
CA SER A 74 7.86 9.33 10.15
C SER A 74 9.33 8.94 10.34
N GLY A 75 9.65 8.03 11.26
CA GLY A 75 11.04 7.77 11.69
C GLY A 75 11.43 8.62 12.91
N ARG A 76 12.47 8.17 13.64
CA ARG A 76 12.78 8.71 14.98
C ARG A 76 13.56 10.03 15.00
N ASN A 77 14.18 10.40 13.89
CA ASN A 77 14.99 11.61 13.76
C ASN A 77 15.01 12.05 12.29
N SER A 78 15.55 13.23 12.00
CA SER A 78 15.56 13.81 10.66
C SER A 78 16.29 12.97 9.61
N ALA A 79 17.33 12.22 10.00
CA ALA A 79 18.06 11.35 9.07
C ALA A 79 17.22 10.11 8.73
N GLU A 80 16.62 9.48 9.73
CA GLU A 80 15.72 8.35 9.53
C GLU A 80 14.44 8.78 8.77
N GLU A 81 13.92 9.98 9.01
CA GLU A 81 12.79 10.53 8.24
C GLU A 81 13.11 10.68 6.76
N ALA A 82 14.32 11.16 6.43
CA ALA A 82 14.76 11.27 5.04
C ALA A 82 14.93 9.88 4.38
N GLU A 83 15.43 8.90 5.12
CA GLU A 83 15.52 7.51 4.66
C GLU A 83 14.14 6.90 4.40
N VAL A 84 13.20 7.09 5.33
CA VAL A 84 11.82 6.63 5.19
C VAL A 84 11.15 7.27 3.97
N ASP A 85 11.37 8.56 3.73
CA ASP A 85 10.82 9.25 2.55
C ASP A 85 11.42 8.75 1.22
N MET A 86 12.70 8.42 1.21
CA MET A 86 13.36 7.77 0.08
C MET A 86 12.72 6.40 -0.22
N ILE A 87 12.54 5.57 0.81
CA ILE A 87 11.92 4.24 0.67
C ILE A 87 10.46 4.38 0.23
N TYR A 88 9.72 5.36 0.77
CA TYR A 88 8.35 5.64 0.34
C TYR A 88 8.27 6.07 -1.14
N SER A 89 9.20 6.90 -1.60
CA SER A 89 9.26 7.32 -3.01
C SER A 89 9.56 6.14 -3.94
N PHE A 90 10.42 5.22 -3.49
CA PHE A 90 10.65 3.95 -4.17
C PHE A 90 9.38 3.08 -4.20
N TRP A 91 8.72 2.88 -3.05
CA TRP A 91 7.46 2.13 -2.94
C TRP A 91 6.37 2.73 -3.85
N PHE A 92 6.25 4.06 -3.86
CA PHE A 92 5.25 4.77 -4.65
C PHE A 92 5.49 4.59 -6.15
N SER A 93 6.73 4.71 -6.61
CA SER A 93 7.08 4.56 -8.03
C SER A 93 7.02 3.11 -8.52
N THR A 94 7.33 2.15 -7.65
CA THR A 94 7.36 0.72 -7.98
C THR A 94 6.04 0.00 -7.64
N MET A 95 5.83 -0.32 -6.37
CA MET A 95 4.69 -1.12 -5.90
C MET A 95 3.35 -0.43 -6.14
N ARG A 96 3.27 0.89 -5.96
CA ARG A 96 2.08 1.67 -6.32
C ARG A 96 2.05 2.13 -7.78
N ASN A 97 3.05 1.77 -8.58
CA ASN A 97 3.11 2.09 -10.01
C ASN A 97 2.84 3.57 -10.32
N ASN A 98 3.48 4.49 -9.58
CA ASN A 98 3.25 5.94 -9.65
C ASN A 98 1.80 6.36 -9.32
N GLY A 99 1.12 5.59 -8.47
CA GLY A 99 -0.20 5.89 -7.94
C GLY A 99 -1.39 5.35 -8.75
N ILE A 100 -1.18 4.45 -9.71
CA ILE A 100 -2.33 3.76 -10.33
C ILE A 100 -2.99 2.80 -9.34
N SER A 101 -4.25 2.44 -9.58
CA SER A 101 -5.11 1.74 -8.61
C SER A 101 -5.21 0.22 -8.79
N HIS A 102 -4.37 -0.33 -9.66
CA HIS A 102 -4.42 -1.72 -10.16
C HIS A 102 -3.01 -2.16 -10.59
N ASP A 103 -2.88 -3.39 -11.09
CA ASP A 103 -1.66 -3.90 -11.74
C ASP A 103 -1.05 -2.90 -12.72
N GLY A 104 0.27 -2.75 -12.70
CA GLY A 104 0.96 -1.80 -13.54
C GLY A 104 2.23 -2.32 -14.19
N GLU A 105 2.96 -1.40 -14.80
CA GLU A 105 4.18 -1.72 -15.50
C GLU A 105 5.35 -2.05 -14.56
N HIS A 106 5.41 -1.42 -13.39
CA HIS A 106 6.51 -1.59 -12.43
C HIS A 106 6.27 -2.72 -11.43
N PHE A 107 5.02 -2.92 -11.01
CA PHE A 107 4.61 -4.00 -10.14
C PHE A 107 3.28 -4.60 -10.59
N SER A 108 3.21 -5.92 -10.73
CA SER A 108 2.00 -6.63 -11.14
C SER A 108 1.85 -7.95 -10.39
N VAL A 109 0.83 -8.00 -9.52
CA VAL A 109 0.38 -9.22 -8.85
C VAL A 109 -0.09 -10.25 -9.86
N ALA A 110 -0.84 -9.84 -10.89
CA ALA A 110 -1.30 -10.74 -11.95
C ALA A 110 -0.11 -11.41 -12.67
N SER A 111 0.93 -10.65 -13.00
CA SER A 111 2.13 -11.21 -13.65
C SER A 111 2.92 -12.14 -12.73
N LEU A 112 2.91 -11.91 -11.41
CA LEU A 112 3.54 -12.79 -10.42
C LEU A 112 2.75 -14.09 -10.21
N ARG A 113 1.41 -14.04 -10.29
CA ARG A 113 0.57 -15.24 -10.26
C ARG A 113 0.98 -16.23 -11.34
N ASP A 114 1.17 -15.73 -12.56
CA ASP A 114 1.50 -16.54 -13.73
C ASP A 114 3.01 -16.87 -13.85
N ALA A 115 3.86 -16.26 -13.01
CA ALA A 115 5.31 -16.46 -13.03
C ALA A 115 5.72 -17.85 -12.49
N ALA A 116 6.79 -18.41 -13.05
CA ALA A 116 7.42 -19.63 -12.54
C ALA A 116 8.11 -19.38 -11.19
N PRO A 117 8.20 -20.37 -10.29
CA PRO A 117 8.99 -20.27 -9.07
C PRO A 117 10.46 -19.96 -9.37
N THR A 118 11.06 -19.05 -8.60
CA THR A 118 12.46 -18.67 -8.78
C THR A 118 13.00 -17.92 -7.56
N ASN A 119 14.23 -18.24 -7.15
CA ASN A 119 14.97 -17.45 -6.16
C ASN A 119 16.05 -16.57 -6.82
N GLN A 120 16.08 -16.54 -8.16
CA GLN A 120 17.04 -15.77 -8.95
C GLN A 120 16.36 -14.51 -9.49
N ARG A 121 17.04 -13.38 -9.30
CA ARG A 121 16.64 -12.05 -9.76
C ARG A 121 17.88 -11.13 -9.71
N PRO A 122 18.02 -10.18 -10.64
CA PRO A 122 18.99 -9.11 -10.47
C PRO A 122 18.59 -8.25 -9.26
N ARG A 123 19.57 -7.64 -8.59
CA ARG A 123 19.27 -6.64 -7.57
C ARG A 123 18.77 -5.36 -8.24
N TYR A 124 17.91 -4.61 -7.55
CA TYR A 124 17.37 -3.37 -8.11
C TYR A 124 18.48 -2.38 -8.50
N GLN A 125 19.53 -2.30 -7.68
CA GLN A 125 20.64 -1.38 -7.87
C GLN A 125 21.52 -1.73 -9.09
N ASP A 126 21.45 -2.97 -9.58
CA ASP A 126 22.29 -3.47 -10.68
C ASP A 126 21.64 -3.30 -12.07
N VAL A 127 20.38 -2.86 -12.12
CA VAL A 127 19.61 -2.74 -13.38
C VAL A 127 19.61 -1.30 -13.91
N PHE A 128 20.01 -1.15 -15.18
CA PHE A 128 20.00 0.14 -15.87
C PHE A 128 18.61 0.51 -16.43
N ARG A 129 18.38 1.80 -16.69
CA ARG A 129 17.10 2.36 -17.19
C ARG A 129 16.62 1.83 -18.55
N LEU A 130 17.41 1.04 -19.28
CA LEU A 130 17.05 0.44 -20.56
C LEU A 130 16.29 -0.88 -20.29
N ASN A 131 14.99 -0.78 -20.01
CA ASN A 131 14.24 -1.81 -19.31
C ASN A 131 13.72 -2.93 -20.25
N THR A 132 14.52 -3.99 -20.42
CA THR A 132 14.15 -5.21 -21.16
C THR A 132 13.39 -6.24 -20.32
N LEU A 133 13.24 -6.00 -19.01
CA LEU A 133 12.59 -6.92 -18.09
C LEU A 133 11.08 -7.03 -18.36
N SER A 134 10.51 -8.19 -18.06
CA SER A 134 9.07 -8.39 -17.97
C SER A 134 8.49 -7.72 -16.71
N LYS A 135 7.15 -7.61 -16.64
CA LYS A 135 6.44 -7.12 -15.44
C LYS A 135 6.74 -8.00 -14.22
N ALA A 136 6.78 -9.32 -14.39
CA ALA A 136 7.10 -10.26 -13.31
C ALA A 136 8.52 -10.02 -12.78
N GLU A 137 9.52 -9.93 -13.66
CA GLU A 137 10.91 -9.67 -13.26
C GLU A 137 11.08 -8.32 -12.53
N ARG A 138 10.42 -7.26 -13.01
CA ARG A 138 10.42 -5.97 -12.30
C ARG A 138 9.75 -6.05 -10.93
N SER A 139 8.67 -6.82 -10.82
CA SER A 139 7.95 -7.01 -9.57
C SER A 139 8.80 -7.78 -8.56
N LEU A 140 9.46 -8.86 -8.99
CA LEU A 140 10.39 -9.64 -8.17
C LEU A 140 11.61 -8.82 -7.74
N MET A 141 12.13 -7.98 -8.63
CA MET A 141 13.25 -7.07 -8.32
C MET A 141 12.83 -6.02 -7.27
N ALA A 142 11.63 -5.45 -7.38
CA ALA A 142 11.10 -4.53 -6.39
C ALA A 142 10.92 -5.20 -5.01
N LEU A 143 10.33 -6.41 -4.97
CA LEU A 143 10.24 -7.21 -3.73
C LEU A 143 11.63 -7.50 -3.16
N GLY A 144 12.60 -7.87 -4.01
CA GLY A 144 13.98 -8.10 -3.59
C GLY A 144 14.63 -6.91 -2.90
N TYR A 145 14.34 -5.68 -3.34
CA TYR A 145 14.83 -4.49 -2.64
C TYR A 145 14.28 -4.37 -1.21
N PHE A 146 12.99 -4.64 -0.99
CA PHE A 146 12.42 -4.61 0.36
C PHE A 146 12.88 -5.79 1.24
N GLU A 147 13.12 -6.96 0.64
CA GLU A 147 13.76 -8.10 1.33
C GLU A 147 15.16 -7.70 1.85
N GLU A 148 15.96 -7.03 1.02
CA GLU A 148 17.29 -6.51 1.40
C GLU A 148 17.19 -5.46 2.52
N LEU A 149 16.19 -4.57 2.48
CA LEU A 149 15.97 -3.57 3.54
C LEU A 149 15.61 -4.23 4.89
N LEU A 150 14.73 -5.22 4.88
CA LEU A 150 14.35 -5.97 6.09
C LEU A 150 15.53 -6.75 6.69
N GLU A 151 16.38 -7.32 5.83
CA GLU A 151 17.63 -7.96 6.28
C GLU A 151 18.58 -6.93 6.90
N ALA A 152 18.81 -5.81 6.21
CA ALA A 152 19.74 -4.77 6.64
C ALA A 152 19.32 -4.07 7.94
N SER A 153 18.02 -3.84 8.13
CA SER A 153 17.52 -3.17 9.33
C SER A 153 17.64 -4.06 10.58
N GLY A 154 17.48 -5.38 10.43
CA GLY A 154 17.44 -6.35 11.52
C GLY A 154 16.31 -6.14 12.54
N SER A 155 15.43 -5.15 12.33
CA SER A 155 14.41 -4.73 13.30
C SER A 155 13.06 -5.42 13.11
N GLY A 156 12.89 -6.14 11.99
CA GLY A 156 11.58 -6.62 11.53
C GLY A 156 10.76 -5.54 10.81
N PHE A 157 11.29 -4.33 10.63
CA PHE A 157 10.72 -3.22 9.88
C PHE A 157 11.71 -2.72 8.82
N LEU A 158 11.29 -1.82 7.93
CA LEU A 158 12.12 -1.34 6.83
C LEU A 158 13.28 -0.44 7.28
N VAL A 159 13.20 0.14 8.47
CA VAL A 159 14.28 0.91 9.09
C VAL A 159 14.57 0.41 10.52
N PRO A 160 15.78 0.64 11.06
CA PRO A 160 16.12 0.19 12.42
C PRO A 160 15.26 0.81 13.53
N GLY A 161 14.61 1.95 13.25
CA GLY A 161 13.81 2.68 14.23
C GLY A 161 12.43 2.13 14.52
N GLY A 162 12.00 1.11 13.79
CA GLY A 162 10.73 0.43 14.01
C GLY A 162 9.72 0.76 12.93
N LEU A 163 8.44 0.66 13.28
CA LEU A 163 7.31 0.81 12.37
C LEU A 163 7.21 2.23 11.80
N THR A 164 7.06 2.32 10.49
CA THR A 164 6.83 3.58 9.76
C THR A 164 5.68 3.48 8.77
N TYR A 165 5.30 4.60 8.15
CA TYR A 165 4.20 4.60 7.18
C TYR A 165 4.50 3.78 5.93
N VAL A 166 5.77 3.59 5.55
CA VAL A 166 6.13 2.75 4.40
C VAL A 166 6.05 1.26 4.72
N ASP A 167 6.21 0.85 5.97
CA ASP A 167 5.92 -0.53 6.41
C ASP A 167 4.43 -0.86 6.24
N LEU A 168 3.53 0.06 6.61
CA LEU A 168 2.09 -0.10 6.40
C LEU A 168 1.73 -0.15 4.91
N GLY A 169 2.40 0.65 4.09
CA GLY A 169 2.29 0.60 2.63
C GLY A 169 2.76 -0.73 2.04
N LEU A 170 3.90 -1.25 2.50
CA LEU A 170 4.41 -2.56 2.08
C LEU A 170 3.47 -3.69 2.52
N PHE A 171 2.99 -3.64 3.77
CA PHE A 171 2.02 -4.59 4.30
C PHE A 171 0.79 -4.69 3.42
N TYR A 172 0.20 -3.55 3.02
CA TYR A 172 -0.96 -3.53 2.13
C TYR A 172 -0.71 -4.29 0.82
N ILE A 173 0.46 -4.10 0.20
CA ILE A 173 0.82 -4.75 -1.07
C ILE A 173 1.04 -6.25 -0.88
N LEU A 174 1.76 -6.66 0.17
CA LEU A 174 2.02 -8.07 0.46
C LEU A 174 0.75 -8.81 0.87
N PHE A 175 -0.15 -8.15 1.60
CA PHE A 175 -1.42 -8.73 2.01
C PHE A 175 -2.31 -9.03 0.80
N GLU A 176 -2.35 -8.15 -0.20
CA GLU A 176 -3.04 -8.39 -1.46
C GLU A 176 -2.32 -9.47 -2.31
N LEU A 177 -0.98 -9.46 -2.37
CA LEU A 177 -0.20 -10.49 -3.08
C LEU A 177 -0.45 -11.89 -2.52
N ALA A 178 -0.63 -12.01 -1.20
CA ALA A 178 -0.85 -13.27 -0.49
C ALA A 178 -2.32 -13.72 -0.45
N GLU A 179 -3.22 -13.10 -1.22
CA GLU A 179 -4.58 -13.62 -1.41
C GLU A 179 -4.56 -15.00 -2.10
N GLU A 180 -5.56 -15.83 -1.80
CA GLU A 180 -5.67 -17.22 -2.30
C GLU A 180 -5.71 -17.31 -3.83
N ASP A 181 -6.32 -16.32 -4.50
CA ASP A 181 -6.42 -16.22 -5.96
C ASP A 181 -5.22 -15.48 -6.61
N ASN A 182 -4.22 -15.10 -5.81
CA ASN A 182 -2.97 -14.49 -6.23
C ASN A 182 -1.79 -15.44 -6.00
N VAL A 183 -0.94 -15.17 -4.98
CA VAL A 183 0.25 -15.97 -4.67
C VAL A 183 0.35 -16.16 -3.15
N PRO A 184 -0.49 -16.99 -2.53
CA PRO A 184 -0.52 -17.13 -1.06
C PRO A 184 0.82 -17.60 -0.49
N ASN A 185 1.61 -18.35 -1.26
CA ASN A 185 2.95 -18.83 -0.92
C ASN A 185 4.07 -18.04 -1.62
N PHE A 186 3.91 -16.73 -1.84
CA PHE A 186 4.89 -15.91 -2.58
C PHE A 186 6.30 -15.97 -1.94
N ALA A 187 6.37 -16.05 -0.61
CA ALA A 187 7.61 -16.08 0.14
C ALA A 187 8.44 -17.33 -0.20
N GLU A 188 7.82 -18.51 -0.26
CA GLU A 188 8.50 -19.74 -0.68
C GLU A 188 8.69 -19.80 -2.20
N LYS A 189 7.66 -19.44 -2.97
CA LYS A 189 7.66 -19.49 -4.44
C LYS A 189 8.79 -18.66 -5.04
N PHE A 190 9.09 -17.52 -4.42
CA PHE A 190 10.07 -16.57 -4.91
C PHE A 190 11.27 -16.36 -3.98
N GLY A 191 11.35 -17.07 -2.85
CA GLY A 191 12.49 -16.95 -1.92
C GLY A 191 12.59 -15.57 -1.28
N PHE A 192 11.53 -15.14 -0.58
CA PHE A 192 11.45 -13.92 0.21
C PHE A 192 11.08 -14.20 1.68
N PRO A 193 11.93 -14.92 2.44
CA PRO A 193 11.61 -15.32 3.80
C PRO A 193 11.39 -14.13 4.75
N LYS A 194 12.10 -13.00 4.59
CA LYS A 194 11.90 -11.83 5.45
C LYS A 194 10.59 -11.13 5.15
N LEU A 195 10.22 -10.98 3.88
CA LEU A 195 8.91 -10.44 3.51
C LEU A 195 7.76 -11.32 4.00
N GLY A 196 7.92 -12.65 3.96
CA GLY A 196 6.97 -13.59 4.57
C GLY A 196 6.81 -13.36 6.07
N ALA A 197 7.92 -13.33 6.81
CA ALA A 197 7.91 -13.07 8.26
C ALA A 197 7.36 -11.67 8.60
N PHE A 198 7.66 -10.66 7.77
CA PHE A 198 7.13 -9.31 7.90
C PHE A 198 5.61 -9.29 7.74
N LEU A 199 5.08 -9.93 6.68
CA LEU A 199 3.64 -10.03 6.46
C LEU A 199 2.94 -10.68 7.66
N ASP A 200 3.49 -11.79 8.16
CA ASP A 200 2.95 -12.50 9.31
C ASP A 200 2.96 -11.67 10.59
N SER A 201 4.03 -10.92 10.84
CA SER A 201 4.11 -10.00 11.97
C SER A 201 3.07 -8.88 11.85
N MET A 202 3.00 -8.22 10.69
CA MET A 202 2.14 -7.07 10.45
C MET A 202 0.66 -7.41 10.54
N GLN A 203 0.21 -8.52 9.94
CA GLN A 203 -1.20 -8.92 9.97
C GLN A 203 -1.68 -9.33 11.37
N ASN A 204 -0.76 -9.69 12.27
CA ASN A 204 -1.07 -10.12 13.63
C ASN A 204 -0.88 -9.01 14.68
N ARG A 205 -0.52 -7.79 14.27
CA ARG A 205 -0.56 -6.63 15.17
C ARG A 205 -2.01 -6.41 15.61
N PRO A 206 -2.31 -6.23 16.91
CA PRO A 206 -3.70 -6.26 17.40
C PRO A 206 -4.63 -5.31 16.65
N ARG A 207 -4.25 -4.04 16.48
CA ARG A 207 -5.08 -3.03 15.80
C ARG A 207 -5.21 -3.27 14.30
N ILE A 208 -4.13 -3.69 13.63
CA ILE A 208 -4.21 -4.09 12.21
C ILE A 208 -5.13 -5.28 12.04
N LYS A 209 -4.97 -6.32 12.87
CA LYS A 209 -5.79 -7.54 12.82
C LYS A 209 -7.27 -7.21 12.98
N ASP A 210 -7.59 -6.42 14.01
CA ASP A 210 -8.96 -5.97 14.26
C ASP A 210 -9.51 -5.17 13.07
N TYR A 211 -8.72 -4.25 12.50
CA TYR A 211 -9.13 -3.45 11.35
C TYR A 211 -9.37 -4.30 10.11
N ILE A 212 -8.46 -5.21 9.75
CA ILE A 212 -8.59 -6.03 8.55
C ILE A 212 -9.75 -7.02 8.63
N GLU A 213 -10.15 -7.44 9.83
CA GLU A 213 -11.31 -8.30 10.06
C GLU A 213 -12.61 -7.51 10.26
N SER A 214 -12.52 -6.17 10.37
CA SER A 214 -13.67 -5.31 10.65
C SER A 214 -14.61 -5.15 9.45
N PRO A 215 -15.93 -4.95 9.70
CA PRO A 215 -16.87 -4.57 8.65
C PRO A 215 -16.62 -3.15 8.11
N GLY A 216 -15.81 -2.33 8.81
CA GLY A 216 -15.51 -0.95 8.43
C GLY A 216 -14.43 -0.82 7.36
N ARG A 217 -13.72 -1.91 7.03
CA ARG A 217 -12.73 -1.95 5.96
C ARG A 217 -13.42 -2.03 4.60
N MET A 218 -12.93 -1.28 3.62
CA MET A 218 -13.50 -1.33 2.27
C MET A 218 -13.25 -2.71 1.64
N PRO A 219 -14.19 -3.30 0.88
CA PRO A 219 -13.97 -4.62 0.27
C PRO A 219 -12.82 -4.60 -0.75
N ARG A 220 -12.28 -5.79 -1.03
CA ARG A 220 -11.42 -6.00 -2.20
C ARG A 220 -12.18 -5.71 -3.48
N TYR A 221 -11.44 -5.26 -4.49
CA TYR A 221 -12.00 -4.86 -5.76
C TYR A 221 -11.06 -5.28 -6.88
N GLN A 222 -11.63 -5.52 -8.05
CA GLN A 222 -10.89 -5.74 -9.28
C GLN A 222 -11.42 -4.82 -10.37
N ARG A 223 -10.59 -4.56 -11.38
CA ARG A 223 -11.02 -3.85 -12.58
C ARG A 223 -11.61 -4.85 -13.56
N ASP A 224 -12.69 -4.48 -14.22
CA ASP A 224 -13.32 -5.35 -15.21
C ASP A 224 -12.41 -5.50 -16.44
N THR A 225 -12.32 -6.72 -16.97
CA THR A 225 -11.39 -7.09 -18.06
C THR A 225 -11.83 -6.61 -19.44
N ASP A 226 -13.06 -6.09 -19.56
CA ASP A 226 -13.65 -5.60 -20.81
C ASP A 226 -13.14 -4.21 -21.23
N GLY A 227 -12.18 -3.65 -20.47
CA GLY A 227 -11.56 -2.35 -20.75
C GLY A 227 -12.37 -1.17 -20.25
N THR A 228 -13.57 -1.37 -19.73
CA THR A 228 -14.31 -0.31 -19.04
C THR A 228 -13.54 0.12 -17.79
N SER A 229 -13.67 1.39 -17.38
CA SER A 229 -13.12 1.86 -16.09
C SER A 229 -14.05 1.48 -14.92
N LEU A 230 -14.74 0.35 -15.06
CA LEU A 230 -15.62 -0.20 -14.06
C LEU A 230 -14.82 -1.11 -13.13
N TYR A 231 -15.29 -1.16 -11.90
CA TYR A 231 -14.69 -1.92 -10.82
C TYR A 231 -15.79 -2.68 -10.11
N THR A 232 -15.48 -3.93 -9.78
CA THR A 232 -16.38 -4.82 -9.06
C THR A 232 -15.74 -5.20 -7.73
N TYR A 233 -16.55 -5.26 -6.67
CA TYR A 233 -16.06 -5.80 -5.41
C TYR A 233 -15.95 -7.31 -5.52
N VAL A 234 -14.89 -7.86 -4.94
CA VAL A 234 -14.61 -9.30 -4.91
C VAL A 234 -14.36 -9.75 -3.48
N GLU A 235 -14.53 -11.05 -3.25
CA GLU A 235 -14.18 -11.66 -1.98
C GLU A 235 -12.65 -11.72 -1.82
N GLY A 236 -12.20 -11.83 -0.58
CA GLY A 236 -10.78 -11.90 -0.24
C GLY A 236 -10.58 -11.83 1.26
N LYS A 237 -9.35 -12.09 1.70
CA LYS A 237 -8.95 -12.02 3.09
C LYS A 237 -9.24 -10.63 3.65
N GLY A 238 -9.94 -10.59 4.78
CA GLY A 238 -10.31 -9.32 5.43
C GLY A 238 -11.19 -8.40 4.57
N SER A 239 -11.91 -8.94 3.59
CA SER A 239 -13.05 -8.24 2.99
C SER A 239 -14.29 -8.49 3.85
N PRO A 240 -15.10 -7.47 4.17
CA PRO A 240 -16.36 -7.68 4.87
C PRO A 240 -17.23 -8.67 4.09
N ARG A 241 -17.72 -9.71 4.78
CA ARG A 241 -18.72 -10.61 4.19
C ARG A 241 -20.00 -9.81 3.97
N ARG A 242 -20.56 -9.92 2.76
CA ARG A 242 -21.81 -9.25 2.37
C ARG A 242 -23.03 -10.03 2.85
#